data_AF-A0A9E6C2N8-F1
#
_entry.id   AF-A0A9E6C2N8-F1
#
_cell.length_a   1.000
_cell.length_b   1.000
_cell.length_c   1.000
_cell.angle_alpha   90.00
_cell.angle_beta   90.00
_cell.angle_gamma   90.00
#
_symmetry.space_group_name_H-M   'P 1'
#
loop_
_entity.id
_entity.type
_entity.pdbx_description
1 polymer ?
#
loop_
_entity_poly.entity_id
_entity_poly.type
_entity_poly.pdbx_seq_one_letter_code
_entity_poly.pdbx_strand_id
1 'polypeptide(L)'
;MKVDFYAPPCGARETARLAESAASVGFDGFFVSETSHDPFVLLAAASQTATGSLDFGTAVAVAFPRSPMVMAMASWDLARESKFMLGLGTQVSAHIRGRFSMEWGAPVERMRDYVAALRAIWAVWQGGGKLNYRGEFYRFTLMTPFFDPGPITDPIIPVWLAGVGPRSTRLAGEIADGFHAHPFHTVRYLDEVVAPELAGGQEAAMRDPGTVAVSASVLVATGRTAEEVTEAAKKTKAQIAFYASTPAYRRVLELHGWDVGPELSAMSRRGQWDTMGDLVSDAMLDEVAVVAPVPELGCRLRERYGGRLDRIGVYPSVSLRDAEWRLVIAGIRG
;
A
#
# COMPACT_ATOMS: atom_id res chain seq x y z
N MET A 1 7.13 -10.40 -11.93
CA MET A 1 6.86 -9.34 -10.95
C MET A 1 6.53 -8.07 -11.71
N LYS A 2 5.36 -7.47 -11.46
CA LYS A 2 4.96 -6.16 -12.00
C LYS A 2 5.69 -5.04 -11.27
N VAL A 3 5.99 -3.93 -11.94
CA VAL A 3 6.65 -2.76 -11.35
C VAL A 3 5.68 -1.60 -11.30
N ASP A 4 5.44 -1.08 -10.11
CA ASP A 4 4.42 -0.07 -9.84
C ASP A 4 5.05 1.28 -9.48
N PHE A 5 4.45 2.35 -9.96
CA PHE A 5 4.78 3.71 -9.57
C PHE A 5 3.90 4.17 -8.41
N TYR A 6 4.51 4.53 -7.29
CA TYR A 6 3.83 5.09 -6.13
C TYR A 6 3.97 6.61 -6.17
N ALA A 7 2.88 7.29 -6.48
CA ALA A 7 2.89 8.73 -6.69
C ALA A 7 3.21 9.48 -5.38
N PRO A 8 4.16 10.44 -5.41
CA PRO A 8 4.39 11.31 -4.27
C PRO A 8 3.15 12.19 -4.00
N PRO A 9 2.96 12.65 -2.75
CA PRO A 9 1.86 13.55 -2.42
C PRO A 9 1.98 14.87 -3.20
N CYS A 10 1.07 15.10 -4.14
CA CYS A 10 1.01 16.29 -4.97
C CYS A 10 -0.44 16.59 -5.38
N GLY A 11 -0.67 17.76 -5.98
CA GLY A 11 -2.00 18.14 -6.46
C GLY A 11 -2.40 17.39 -7.75
N ALA A 12 -3.71 17.32 -7.99
CA ALA A 12 -4.30 16.51 -9.08
C ALA A 12 -3.68 16.74 -10.48
N ARG A 13 -3.35 18.00 -10.83
CA ARG A 13 -2.71 18.31 -12.12
C ARG A 13 -1.35 17.64 -12.26
N GLU A 14 -0.56 17.64 -11.20
CA GLU A 14 0.76 17.02 -11.22
C GLU A 14 0.64 15.50 -11.17
N THR A 15 -0.30 14.95 -10.39
CA THR A 15 -0.61 13.51 -10.40
C THR A 15 -0.94 13.03 -11.82
N ALA A 16 -1.77 13.77 -12.56
CA ALA A 16 -2.14 13.41 -13.94
C ALA A 16 -0.94 13.37 -14.89
N ARG A 17 0.00 14.32 -14.76
CA ARG A 17 1.27 14.33 -15.53
C ARG A 17 2.17 13.17 -15.16
N LEU A 18 2.26 12.85 -13.87
CA LEU A 18 3.04 11.71 -13.40
C LEU A 18 2.46 10.38 -13.93
N ALA A 19 1.14 10.27 -14.08
CA ALA A 19 0.51 9.09 -14.65
C ALA A 19 0.83 8.93 -16.16
N GLU A 20 0.82 10.01 -16.93
CA GLU A 20 1.30 10.01 -18.32
C GLU A 20 2.78 9.58 -18.42
N SER A 21 3.65 10.17 -17.58
CA SER A 21 5.06 9.80 -17.53
C SER A 21 5.23 8.33 -17.15
N ALA A 22 4.54 7.85 -16.12
CA ALA A 22 4.61 6.47 -15.67
C ALA A 22 4.23 5.47 -16.76
N ALA A 23 3.17 5.77 -17.54
CA ALA A 23 2.79 4.97 -18.69
C ALA A 23 3.89 4.96 -19.77
N SER A 24 4.46 6.13 -20.09
CA SER A 24 5.53 6.27 -21.10
C SER A 24 6.87 5.62 -20.70
N VAL A 25 7.10 5.48 -19.40
CA VAL A 25 8.28 4.84 -18.81
C VAL A 25 8.12 3.32 -18.78
N GLY A 26 6.88 2.82 -18.75
CA GLY A 26 6.56 1.40 -18.84
C GLY A 26 6.28 0.73 -17.49
N PHE A 27 5.81 1.49 -16.50
CA PHE A 27 5.26 0.92 -15.26
C PHE A 27 3.99 0.10 -15.55
N ASP A 28 3.70 -0.87 -14.67
CA ASP A 28 2.52 -1.74 -14.75
C ASP A 28 1.34 -1.19 -13.94
N GLY A 29 1.60 -0.34 -12.95
CA GLY A 29 0.57 0.28 -12.14
C GLY A 29 0.93 1.65 -11.59
N PHE A 30 -0.09 2.41 -11.20
CA PHE A 30 0.00 3.75 -10.64
C PHE A 30 -0.83 3.82 -9.36
N PHE A 31 -0.13 3.98 -8.24
CA PHE A 31 -0.73 3.91 -6.91
C PHE A 31 -0.65 5.23 -6.16
N VAL A 32 -1.71 5.58 -5.45
CA VAL A 32 -1.79 6.78 -4.61
C VAL A 32 -2.11 6.40 -3.17
N SER A 33 -1.34 6.94 -2.22
CA SER A 33 -1.58 6.77 -0.78
C SER A 33 -2.39 7.93 -0.22
N GLU A 34 -3.34 7.63 0.69
CA GLU A 34 -4.06 8.67 1.41
C GLU A 34 -3.21 9.25 2.56
N THR A 35 -2.60 10.41 2.29
CA THR A 35 -1.76 11.13 3.25
C THR A 35 -2.25 12.56 3.42
N SER A 36 -1.83 13.51 2.58
CA SER A 36 -2.26 14.91 2.59
C SER A 36 -3.41 15.21 1.63
N HIS A 37 -3.73 14.28 0.72
CA HIS A 37 -4.75 14.43 -0.32
C HIS A 37 -5.69 13.23 -0.34
N ASP A 38 -6.91 13.43 -0.84
CA ASP A 38 -7.84 12.34 -1.10
C ASP A 38 -7.39 11.55 -2.34
N PRO A 39 -7.12 10.24 -2.23
CA PRO A 39 -6.53 9.48 -3.33
C PRO A 39 -7.50 9.28 -4.50
N PHE A 40 -8.82 9.27 -4.27
CA PHE A 40 -9.80 9.04 -5.32
C PHE A 40 -9.88 10.23 -6.29
N VAL A 41 -9.76 11.45 -5.75
CA VAL A 41 -9.68 12.68 -6.57
C VAL A 41 -8.43 12.67 -7.45
N LEU A 42 -7.29 12.25 -6.88
CA LEU A 42 -6.03 12.19 -7.61
C LEU A 42 -6.05 11.10 -8.69
N LEU A 43 -6.62 9.92 -8.38
CA LEU A 43 -6.72 8.81 -9.31
C LEU A 43 -7.73 9.09 -10.44
N ALA A 44 -8.83 9.79 -10.16
CA ALA A 44 -9.77 10.20 -11.20
C ALA A 44 -9.12 11.17 -12.19
N ALA A 45 -8.23 12.06 -11.74
CA ALA A 45 -7.47 12.92 -12.64
C ALA A 45 -6.41 12.12 -13.44
N ALA A 46 -5.74 11.17 -12.78
CA ALA A 46 -4.69 10.35 -13.38
C ALA A 46 -5.21 9.36 -14.44
N SER A 47 -6.38 8.75 -14.21
CA SER A 47 -6.94 7.76 -15.12
C SER A 47 -7.39 8.36 -16.46
N GLN A 48 -7.67 9.67 -16.49
CA GLN A 48 -8.11 10.37 -17.71
C GLN A 48 -6.96 10.72 -18.66
N THR A 49 -5.72 10.74 -18.18
CA THR A 49 -4.56 11.19 -18.95
C THR A 49 -3.63 10.07 -19.36
N ALA A 50 -3.52 9.02 -18.55
CA ALA A 50 -2.65 7.90 -18.87
C ALA A 50 -3.13 7.16 -20.12
N THR A 51 -2.22 6.97 -21.07
CA THR A 51 -2.46 6.12 -22.24
C THR A 51 -1.94 4.70 -21.96
N GLY A 52 -2.53 3.69 -22.61
CA GLY A 52 -2.13 2.30 -22.44
C GLY A 52 -2.86 1.59 -21.30
N SER A 53 -2.18 0.65 -20.64
CA SER A 53 -2.77 -0.33 -19.72
C SER A 53 -2.15 -0.26 -18.32
N LEU A 54 -2.13 0.93 -17.71
CA LEU A 54 -1.78 1.05 -16.29
C LEU A 54 -2.91 0.50 -15.42
N ASP A 55 -2.55 -0.32 -14.44
CA ASP A 55 -3.46 -0.65 -13.33
C ASP A 55 -3.44 0.52 -12.33
N PHE A 56 -4.60 1.06 -11.95
CA PHE A 56 -4.70 2.14 -10.97
C PHE A 56 -5.07 1.60 -9.60
N GLY A 57 -4.56 2.20 -8.53
CA GLY A 57 -4.99 1.75 -7.20
C GLY A 57 -4.67 2.68 -6.06
N THR A 58 -5.32 2.41 -4.93
CA THR A 58 -4.97 3.06 -3.66
C THR A 58 -3.99 2.18 -2.89
N ALA A 59 -2.92 2.76 -2.33
CA ALA A 59 -1.97 2.04 -1.47
C ALA A 59 -1.59 2.88 -0.24
N VAL A 60 -2.50 3.16 0.68
CA VAL A 60 -3.91 2.71 0.75
C VAL A 60 -4.85 3.90 0.96
N ALA A 61 -6.13 3.71 0.70
CA ALA A 61 -7.20 4.55 1.20
C ALA A 61 -7.51 4.17 2.66
N VAL A 62 -7.81 5.17 3.50
CA VAL A 62 -8.16 4.95 4.90
C VAL A 62 -9.65 4.59 4.97
N ALA A 63 -9.94 3.38 5.45
CA ALA A 63 -11.29 2.82 5.44
C ALA A 63 -12.21 3.46 6.49
N PHE A 64 -11.75 3.52 7.76
CA PHE A 64 -12.62 3.84 8.90
C PHE A 64 -13.20 5.27 8.99
N PRO A 65 -12.62 6.32 8.38
CA PRO A 65 -13.27 7.62 8.31
C PRO A 65 -14.35 7.72 7.23
N ARG A 66 -14.47 6.73 6.34
CA ARG A 66 -15.50 6.72 5.29
C ARG A 66 -16.49 5.59 5.52
N SER A 67 -17.77 5.87 5.37
CA SER A 67 -18.79 4.81 5.25
C SER A 67 -18.44 3.87 4.09
N PRO A 68 -18.63 2.55 4.20
CA PRO A 68 -18.50 1.63 3.07
C PRO A 68 -19.27 2.07 1.83
N MET A 69 -20.44 2.71 1.96
CA MET A 69 -21.18 3.25 0.81
C MET A 69 -20.41 4.35 0.06
N VAL A 70 -19.75 5.25 0.78
CA VAL A 70 -18.94 6.33 0.18
C VAL A 70 -17.73 5.75 -0.54
N MET A 71 -17.07 4.77 0.09
CA MET A 71 -15.95 4.05 -0.50
C MET A 71 -16.38 3.26 -1.75
N ALA A 72 -17.53 2.58 -1.67
CA ALA A 72 -18.10 1.83 -2.78
C ALA A 72 -18.33 2.74 -3.99
N MET A 73 -18.96 3.91 -3.82
CA MET A 73 -19.20 4.86 -4.92
C MET A 73 -17.90 5.25 -5.62
N ALA A 74 -16.90 5.73 -4.85
CA ALA A 74 -15.64 6.18 -5.41
C ALA A 74 -14.89 5.08 -6.15
N SER A 75 -14.84 3.86 -5.58
CA SER A 75 -14.20 2.72 -6.22
C SER A 75 -14.95 2.23 -7.47
N TRP A 76 -16.27 2.27 -7.48
CA TRP A 76 -17.11 1.83 -8.60
C TRP A 76 -16.96 2.76 -9.79
N ASP A 77 -16.94 4.07 -9.54
CA ASP A 77 -16.71 5.06 -10.59
C ASP A 77 -15.28 4.97 -11.15
N LEU A 78 -14.26 4.75 -10.33
CA LEU A 78 -12.90 4.51 -10.84
C LEU A 78 -12.77 3.20 -11.64
N ALA A 79 -13.46 2.14 -11.22
CA ALA A 79 -13.48 0.87 -11.93
C ALA A 79 -14.24 0.95 -13.27
N ARG A 80 -15.20 1.87 -13.39
CA ARG A 80 -15.86 2.17 -14.66
C ARG A 80 -14.89 2.77 -15.69
N GLU A 81 -14.00 3.63 -15.23
CA GLU A 81 -13.10 4.40 -16.09
C GLU A 81 -11.72 3.75 -16.27
N SER A 82 -11.36 2.75 -15.46
CA SER A 82 -10.00 2.19 -15.43
C SER A 82 -9.91 0.80 -14.80
N LYS A 83 -8.78 0.13 -14.98
CA LYS A 83 -8.44 -1.08 -14.22
C LYS A 83 -8.06 -0.71 -12.79
N PHE A 84 -9.05 -0.58 -11.93
CA PHE A 84 -8.90 -0.08 -10.57
C PHE A 84 -8.77 -1.19 -9.51
N MET A 85 -7.85 -1.01 -8.56
CA MET A 85 -7.65 -1.85 -7.38
C MET A 85 -7.84 -1.02 -6.11
N LEU A 86 -8.73 -1.46 -5.22
CA LEU A 86 -9.02 -0.77 -3.98
C LEU A 86 -8.12 -1.30 -2.85
N GLY A 87 -7.01 -0.63 -2.57
CA GLY A 87 -6.22 -0.89 -1.37
C GLY A 87 -6.73 -0.12 -0.16
N LEU A 88 -6.99 -0.85 0.94
CA LEU A 88 -7.56 -0.34 2.18
C LEU A 88 -6.60 -0.53 3.35
N GLY A 89 -6.58 0.47 4.23
CA GLY A 89 -5.93 0.38 5.54
C GLY A 89 -6.79 0.98 6.63
N THR A 90 -6.55 0.54 7.86
CA THR A 90 -7.27 1.06 9.03
C THR A 90 -6.78 2.44 9.45
N GLN A 91 -5.53 2.78 9.10
CA GLN A 91 -4.72 3.80 9.76
C GLN A 91 -4.51 3.50 11.27
N VAL A 92 -3.61 4.21 11.95
CA VAL A 92 -3.41 4.05 13.41
C VAL A 92 -4.48 4.80 14.22
N SER A 93 -4.76 4.30 15.43
CA SER A 93 -5.82 4.79 16.32
C SER A 93 -5.75 6.29 16.61
N ALA A 94 -4.55 6.85 16.76
CA ALA A 94 -4.33 8.27 17.01
C ALA A 94 -4.86 9.15 15.87
N HIS A 95 -4.65 8.75 14.61
CA HIS A 95 -5.19 9.47 13.47
C HIS A 95 -6.70 9.28 13.33
N ILE A 96 -7.22 8.07 13.53
CA ILE A 96 -8.67 7.85 13.45
C ILE A 96 -9.43 8.70 14.48
N ARG A 97 -8.97 8.71 15.74
CA ARG A 97 -9.59 9.52 16.80
C ARG A 97 -9.28 11.01 16.68
N GLY A 98 -8.02 11.38 16.49
CA GLY A 98 -7.56 12.76 16.57
C GLY A 98 -7.66 13.55 15.26
N ARG A 99 -7.29 12.93 14.13
CA ARG A 99 -7.30 13.60 12.81
C ARG A 99 -8.67 13.53 12.14
N PHE A 100 -9.36 12.39 12.27
CA PHE A 100 -10.64 12.17 11.59
C PHE A 100 -11.86 12.30 12.51
N SER A 101 -11.67 12.47 13.83
CA SER A 101 -12.76 12.56 14.81
C SER A 101 -13.70 11.33 14.80
N MET A 102 -13.14 10.14 14.62
CA MET A 102 -13.88 8.89 14.48
C MET A 102 -13.58 7.90 15.63
N GLU A 103 -14.54 7.02 15.88
CA GLU A 103 -14.38 5.94 16.85
C GLU A 103 -13.36 4.89 16.39
N TRP A 104 -12.64 4.31 17.35
CA TRP A 104 -11.68 3.23 17.13
C TRP A 104 -11.93 2.07 18.08
N GLY A 105 -12.10 0.88 17.50
CA GLY A 105 -12.26 -0.40 18.17
C GLY A 105 -12.30 -1.53 17.14
N ALA A 106 -11.92 -2.74 17.57
CA ALA A 106 -11.99 -3.99 16.80
C ALA A 106 -11.57 -3.85 15.30
N PRO A 107 -10.34 -3.35 15.00
CA PRO A 107 -9.98 -2.97 13.64
C PRO A 107 -9.96 -4.15 12.64
N VAL A 108 -9.68 -5.36 13.10
CA VAL A 108 -9.65 -6.55 12.23
C VAL A 108 -11.07 -6.97 11.88
N GLU A 109 -11.93 -7.10 12.89
CA GLU A 109 -13.33 -7.47 12.75
C GLU A 109 -14.11 -6.42 11.95
N ARG A 110 -13.87 -5.13 12.25
CA ARG A 110 -14.47 -4.02 11.52
C ARG A 110 -14.03 -3.97 10.07
N MET A 111 -12.77 -4.26 9.75
CA MET A 111 -12.31 -4.32 8.36
C MET A 111 -12.95 -5.51 7.61
N ARG A 112 -13.13 -6.66 8.26
CA ARG A 112 -13.87 -7.78 7.68
C ARG A 112 -15.28 -7.38 7.28
N ASP A 113 -16.00 -6.76 8.22
CA ASP A 113 -17.36 -6.28 8.00
C ASP A 113 -17.42 -5.16 6.93
N TYR A 114 -16.40 -4.31 6.88
CA TYR A 114 -16.26 -3.25 5.87
C TYR A 114 -16.19 -3.83 4.46
N VAL A 115 -15.31 -4.80 4.23
CA VAL A 115 -15.12 -5.43 2.91
C VAL A 115 -16.35 -6.24 2.49
N ALA A 116 -16.98 -6.94 3.43
CA ALA A 116 -18.24 -7.64 3.16
C ALA A 116 -19.37 -6.66 2.79
N ALA A 117 -19.46 -5.51 3.44
CA ALA A 117 -20.40 -4.45 3.07
C ALA A 117 -20.14 -3.89 1.66
N LEU A 118 -18.88 -3.62 1.30
CA LEU A 118 -18.51 -3.17 -0.05
C LEU A 118 -18.99 -4.15 -1.13
N ARG A 119 -18.65 -5.44 -0.95
CA ARG A 119 -19.03 -6.49 -1.90
C ARG A 119 -20.55 -6.63 -2.02
N ALA A 120 -21.30 -6.50 -0.92
CA ALA A 120 -22.76 -6.54 -0.96
C ALA A 120 -23.37 -5.34 -1.70
N ILE A 121 -22.77 -4.15 -1.58
CA ILE A 121 -23.21 -2.94 -2.30
C ILE A 121 -22.94 -3.09 -3.80
N TRP A 122 -21.71 -3.44 -4.18
CA TRP A 122 -21.33 -3.66 -5.58
C TRP A 122 -22.15 -4.75 -6.26
N ALA A 123 -22.44 -5.85 -5.54
CA ALA A 123 -23.30 -6.91 -6.07
C ALA A 123 -24.71 -6.41 -6.44
N VAL A 124 -25.27 -5.50 -5.64
CA VAL A 124 -26.58 -4.88 -5.95
C VAL A 124 -26.48 -3.93 -7.13
N TRP A 125 -25.43 -3.11 -7.23
CA TRP A 125 -25.27 -2.21 -8.38
C TRP A 125 -25.04 -2.97 -9.69
N GLN A 126 -24.34 -4.10 -9.64
CA GLN A 126 -24.12 -4.93 -10.84
C GLN A 126 -25.35 -5.75 -11.24
N GLY A 127 -26.01 -6.38 -10.26
CA GLY A 127 -27.07 -7.36 -10.51
C GLY A 127 -28.50 -6.87 -10.28
N GLY A 128 -28.67 -5.68 -9.71
CA GLY A 128 -29.93 -5.17 -9.21
C GLY A 128 -30.40 -5.84 -7.91
N GLY A 129 -31.64 -5.59 -7.52
CA GLY A 129 -32.27 -6.15 -6.33
C GLY A 129 -32.26 -5.21 -5.12
N LYS A 130 -32.67 -5.72 -3.96
CA LYS A 130 -32.79 -4.93 -2.73
C LYS A 130 -31.54 -5.06 -1.88
N LEU A 131 -30.88 -3.94 -1.61
CA LEU A 131 -29.79 -3.89 -0.63
C LEU A 131 -30.31 -4.23 0.77
N ASN A 132 -29.75 -5.27 1.39
CA ASN A 132 -30.05 -5.70 2.75
C ASN A 132 -28.82 -6.32 3.43
N TYR A 133 -27.77 -5.52 3.59
CA TYR A 133 -26.58 -5.88 4.35
C TYR A 133 -26.75 -5.54 5.85
N ARG A 134 -26.45 -6.50 6.73
CA ARG A 134 -26.57 -6.38 8.19
C ARG A 134 -25.38 -7.05 8.86
N GLY A 135 -24.29 -6.31 8.94
CA GLY A 135 -23.07 -6.67 9.64
C GLY A 135 -23.07 -6.23 11.10
N GLU A 136 -21.99 -6.55 11.80
CA GLU A 136 -21.76 -6.17 13.21
C GLU A 136 -21.54 -4.66 13.36
N PHE A 137 -20.79 -4.05 12.44
CA PHE A 137 -20.42 -2.64 12.44
C PHE A 137 -21.21 -1.82 11.42
N TYR A 138 -21.69 -2.44 10.34
CA TYR A 138 -22.35 -1.75 9.23
C TYR A 138 -23.71 -2.34 8.87
N ARG A 139 -24.69 -1.45 8.63
CA ARG A 139 -26.04 -1.82 8.20
C ARG A 139 -26.48 -0.96 7.01
N PHE A 140 -26.71 -1.60 5.87
CA PHE A 140 -27.22 -0.95 4.65
C PHE A 140 -28.46 -1.67 4.16
N THR A 141 -29.63 -1.02 4.23
CA THR A 141 -30.92 -1.66 3.92
C THR A 141 -31.79 -0.86 2.96
N LEU A 142 -31.21 0.12 2.27
CA LEU A 142 -31.90 1.02 1.35
C LEU A 142 -30.99 1.31 0.14
N MET A 143 -31.49 1.00 -1.04
CA MET A 143 -30.95 1.41 -2.34
C MET A 143 -32.16 1.69 -3.22
N THR A 144 -32.46 2.97 -3.49
CA THR A 144 -33.56 3.33 -4.39
C THR A 144 -33.00 3.48 -5.80
N PRO A 145 -33.81 3.26 -6.87
CA PRO A 145 -33.30 3.31 -8.24
C PRO A 145 -32.61 4.62 -8.64
N PHE A 146 -32.93 5.74 -7.99
CA PHE A 146 -32.29 7.04 -8.26
C PHE A 146 -30.83 7.11 -7.78
N PHE A 147 -30.45 6.32 -6.77
CA PHE A 147 -29.10 6.32 -6.20
C PHE A 147 -28.27 5.09 -6.62
N ASP A 148 -28.79 4.28 -7.55
CA ASP A 148 -28.09 3.14 -8.13
C ASP A 148 -27.30 3.60 -9.37
N PRO A 149 -25.95 3.54 -9.36
CA PRO A 149 -25.13 3.94 -10.50
C PRO A 149 -25.16 2.93 -11.66
N GLY A 150 -25.84 1.80 -11.49
CA GLY A 150 -25.96 0.75 -12.49
C GLY A 150 -24.67 -0.06 -12.68
N PRO A 151 -24.75 -1.09 -13.54
CA PRO A 151 -23.66 -2.02 -13.76
C PRO A 151 -22.47 -1.37 -14.48
N ILE A 152 -21.30 -1.97 -14.31
CA ILE A 152 -20.08 -1.66 -15.08
C ILE A 152 -19.65 -2.87 -15.90
N THR A 153 -18.81 -2.64 -16.90
CA THR A 153 -18.35 -3.68 -17.84
C THR A 153 -17.53 -4.76 -17.14
N ASP A 154 -16.60 -4.37 -16.28
CA ASP A 154 -15.80 -5.28 -15.45
C ASP A 154 -16.11 -5.03 -13.96
N PRO A 155 -17.02 -5.80 -13.35
CA PRO A 155 -17.49 -5.56 -12.00
C PRO A 155 -16.54 -6.05 -10.91
N ILE A 156 -15.41 -6.66 -11.28
CA ILE A 156 -14.47 -7.22 -10.32
C ILE A 156 -13.50 -6.12 -9.93
N ILE A 157 -13.69 -5.56 -8.73
CA ILE A 157 -12.75 -4.62 -8.10
C ILE A 157 -11.90 -5.39 -7.09
N PRO A 158 -10.62 -5.67 -7.37
CA PRO A 158 -9.74 -6.34 -6.41
C PRO A 158 -9.60 -5.49 -5.14
N VAL A 159 -9.87 -6.10 -3.99
CA VAL A 159 -9.71 -5.46 -2.68
C VAL A 159 -8.37 -5.89 -2.09
N TRP A 160 -7.47 -4.93 -1.91
CA TRP A 160 -6.18 -5.14 -1.28
C TRP A 160 -6.21 -4.64 0.15
N LEU A 161 -5.59 -5.35 1.09
CA LEU A 161 -5.46 -4.89 2.47
C LEU A 161 -4.00 -4.58 2.79
N ALA A 162 -3.77 -3.49 3.51
CA ALA A 162 -2.51 -3.23 4.18
C ALA A 162 -2.61 -3.56 5.67
N GLY A 163 -1.55 -4.12 6.23
CA GLY A 163 -1.48 -4.41 7.65
C GLY A 163 -0.04 -4.62 8.11
N VAL A 164 0.19 -4.38 9.39
CA VAL A 164 1.44 -4.78 10.05
C VAL A 164 1.07 -5.61 11.26
N GLY A 165 1.51 -6.87 11.26
CA GLY A 165 1.22 -7.86 12.29
C GLY A 165 0.31 -8.99 11.82
N PRO A 166 0.33 -10.11 12.56
CA PRO A 166 -0.20 -11.40 12.10
C PRO A 166 -1.71 -11.38 11.88
N ARG A 167 -2.48 -10.74 12.77
CA ARG A 167 -3.95 -10.74 12.68
C ARG A 167 -4.47 -10.02 11.44
N SER A 168 -3.90 -8.87 11.09
CA SER A 168 -4.28 -8.13 9.87
C SER A 168 -3.83 -8.86 8.61
N THR A 169 -2.67 -9.50 8.64
CA THR A 169 -2.18 -10.29 7.51
C THR A 169 -3.04 -11.53 7.30
N ARG A 170 -3.37 -12.26 8.37
CA ARG A 170 -4.29 -13.40 8.29
C ARG A 170 -5.65 -13.02 7.75
N LEU A 171 -6.22 -11.89 8.21
CA LEU A 171 -7.45 -11.36 7.63
C LEU A 171 -7.32 -11.14 6.11
N ALA A 172 -6.21 -10.57 5.64
CA ALA A 172 -5.99 -10.39 4.21
C ALA A 172 -5.97 -11.74 3.46
N GLY A 173 -5.32 -12.76 4.01
CA GLY A 173 -5.37 -14.13 3.49
C GLY A 173 -6.79 -14.68 3.38
N GLU A 174 -7.64 -14.38 4.36
CA GLU A 174 -9.03 -14.84 4.37
C GLU A 174 -9.90 -14.13 3.34
N ILE A 175 -9.81 -12.80 3.19
CA ILE A 175 -10.84 -12.03 2.47
C ILE A 175 -10.34 -11.16 1.32
N ALA A 176 -9.05 -10.85 1.23
CA ALA A 176 -8.52 -9.90 0.25
C ALA A 176 -8.06 -10.60 -1.04
N ASP A 177 -7.90 -9.83 -2.11
CA ASP A 177 -7.35 -10.27 -3.39
C ASP A 177 -5.84 -9.97 -3.47
N GLY A 178 -5.35 -9.07 -2.60
CA GLY A 178 -3.93 -8.84 -2.41
C GLY A 178 -3.59 -8.20 -1.08
N PHE A 179 -2.30 -8.16 -0.79
CA PHE A 179 -1.73 -7.62 0.44
C PHE A 179 -0.62 -6.62 0.14
N HIS A 180 -0.73 -5.42 0.70
CA HIS A 180 0.33 -4.42 0.69
C HIS A 180 1.19 -4.55 1.94
N ALA A 181 2.38 -5.11 1.78
CA ALA A 181 3.41 -5.08 2.81
C ALA A 181 3.93 -3.64 2.98
N HIS A 182 4.01 -3.18 4.23
CA HIS A 182 4.47 -1.84 4.55
C HIS A 182 5.95 -1.65 4.17
N PRO A 183 6.40 -0.46 3.72
CA PRO A 183 7.80 -0.24 3.32
C PRO A 183 8.85 -0.57 4.39
N PHE A 184 8.47 -0.45 5.66
CA PHE A 184 9.25 -0.96 6.77
C PHE A 184 9.01 -2.47 6.95
N HIS A 185 9.65 -3.25 6.09
CA HIS A 185 9.70 -4.72 6.14
C HIS A 185 11.11 -5.21 5.85
N THR A 186 11.31 -6.51 6.01
CA THR A 186 12.55 -7.22 5.65
C THR A 186 12.14 -8.49 4.91
N VAL A 187 13.03 -9.08 4.12
CA VAL A 187 12.75 -10.36 3.45
C VAL A 187 12.38 -11.43 4.47
N ARG A 188 13.10 -11.46 5.59
CA ARG A 188 12.82 -12.36 6.70
C ARG A 188 11.41 -12.17 7.27
N TYR A 189 10.93 -10.93 7.41
CA TYR A 189 9.57 -10.66 7.85
C TYR A 189 8.52 -11.10 6.81
N LEU A 190 8.81 -10.96 5.51
CA LEU A 190 7.94 -11.48 4.46
C LEU A 190 7.82 -13.01 4.54
N ASP A 191 8.96 -13.69 4.66
CA ASP A 191 9.05 -15.15 4.62
C ASP A 191 8.55 -15.81 5.93
N GLU A 192 8.86 -15.25 7.09
CA GLU A 192 8.55 -15.85 8.41
C GLU A 192 7.23 -15.37 9.02
N VAL A 193 6.66 -14.25 8.56
CA VAL A 193 5.42 -13.68 9.12
C VAL A 193 4.36 -13.47 8.06
N VAL A 194 4.67 -12.76 6.98
CA VAL A 194 3.63 -12.39 6.00
C VAL A 194 3.10 -13.60 5.25
N ALA A 195 3.98 -14.37 4.61
CA ALA A 195 3.57 -15.52 3.81
C ALA A 195 2.84 -16.60 4.64
N PRO A 196 3.30 -17.00 5.85
CA PRO A 196 2.59 -17.97 6.67
C PRO A 196 1.21 -17.49 7.13
N GLU A 197 1.05 -16.21 7.48
CA GLU A 197 -0.24 -15.68 7.92
C GLU A 197 -1.22 -15.51 6.77
N LEU A 198 -0.76 -15.11 5.57
CA LEU A 198 -1.59 -15.11 4.37
C LEU A 198 -2.07 -16.53 4.05
N ALA A 199 -1.16 -17.51 4.04
CA ALA A 199 -1.49 -18.91 3.79
C ALA A 199 -2.47 -19.46 4.84
N GLY A 200 -2.23 -19.20 6.12
CA GLY A 200 -3.13 -19.61 7.19
C GLY A 200 -4.51 -18.95 7.12
N GLY A 201 -4.59 -17.72 6.60
CA GLY A 201 -5.86 -17.06 6.31
C GLY A 201 -6.60 -17.70 5.12
N GLN A 202 -5.89 -18.00 4.04
CA GLN A 202 -6.47 -18.70 2.89
C GLN A 202 -7.00 -20.08 3.28
N GLU A 203 -6.23 -20.84 4.07
CA GLU A 203 -6.64 -22.14 4.59
C GLU A 203 -7.91 -22.03 5.46
N ALA A 204 -7.94 -21.08 6.41
CA ALA A 204 -9.09 -20.86 7.28
C ALA A 204 -10.37 -20.48 6.51
N ALA A 205 -10.22 -19.78 5.39
CA ALA A 205 -11.31 -19.38 4.51
C ALA A 205 -11.59 -20.39 3.37
N MET A 206 -10.89 -21.54 3.33
CA MET A 206 -10.98 -22.55 2.27
C MET A 206 -10.77 -21.96 0.86
N ARG A 207 -9.82 -21.03 0.74
CA ARG A 207 -9.44 -20.40 -0.52
C ARG A 207 -8.28 -21.14 -1.17
N ASP A 208 -8.24 -21.11 -2.49
CA ASP A 208 -7.13 -21.69 -3.25
C ASP A 208 -5.79 -21.01 -2.85
N PRO A 209 -4.73 -21.79 -2.60
CA PRO A 209 -3.40 -21.26 -2.32
C PRO A 209 -2.90 -20.33 -3.44
N GLY A 210 -2.15 -19.29 -3.08
CA GLY A 210 -1.57 -18.35 -4.05
C GLY A 210 -2.56 -17.38 -4.72
N THR A 211 -3.83 -17.36 -4.31
CA THR A 211 -4.82 -16.39 -4.84
C THR A 211 -4.73 -14.99 -4.25
N VAL A 212 -3.88 -14.78 -3.24
CA VAL A 212 -3.65 -13.45 -2.64
C VAL A 212 -2.30 -12.93 -3.11
N ALA A 213 -2.33 -11.93 -3.99
CA ALA A 213 -1.12 -11.32 -4.52
C ALA A 213 -0.40 -10.48 -3.45
N VAL A 214 0.93 -10.43 -3.48
CA VAL A 214 1.74 -9.64 -2.54
C VAL A 214 2.41 -8.49 -3.26
N SER A 215 2.24 -7.28 -2.71
CA SER A 215 2.92 -6.07 -3.16
C SER A 215 3.66 -5.41 -2.02
N ALA A 216 4.85 -4.88 -2.29
CA ALA A 216 5.57 -4.06 -1.34
C ALA A 216 6.20 -2.86 -2.05
N SER A 217 6.20 -1.72 -1.36
CA SER A 217 7.01 -0.57 -1.76
C SER A 217 8.33 -0.61 -0.99
N VAL A 218 9.44 -0.81 -1.69
CA VAL A 218 10.75 -1.10 -1.09
C VAL A 218 11.51 0.20 -0.88
N LEU A 219 11.99 0.44 0.34
CA LEU A 219 12.90 1.56 0.62
C LEU A 219 14.21 1.35 -0.14
N VAL A 220 14.64 2.38 -0.89
CA VAL A 220 15.91 2.33 -1.61
C VAL A 220 16.77 3.55 -1.30
N ALA A 221 18.06 3.32 -1.10
CA ALA A 221 19.08 4.35 -1.05
C ALA A 221 19.88 4.27 -2.35
N THR A 222 19.64 5.22 -3.24
CA THR A 222 20.22 5.20 -4.59
C THR A 222 20.73 6.57 -5.02
N GLY A 223 21.63 6.57 -6.00
CA GLY A 223 22.30 7.74 -6.51
C GLY A 223 23.08 7.42 -7.79
N ARG A 224 23.55 8.47 -8.45
CA ARG A 224 24.35 8.41 -9.68
C ARG A 224 25.84 8.28 -9.38
N THR A 225 26.25 8.70 -8.19
CA THR A 225 27.63 8.60 -7.69
C THR A 225 27.66 7.95 -6.30
N ALA A 226 28.84 7.54 -5.84
CA ALA A 226 29.00 6.96 -4.51
C ALA A 226 28.61 7.95 -3.39
N GLU A 227 28.88 9.24 -3.59
CA GLU A 227 28.51 10.31 -2.68
C GLU A 227 26.99 10.48 -2.62
N GLU A 228 26.31 10.47 -3.77
CA GLU A 228 24.84 10.52 -3.81
C GLU A 228 24.21 9.32 -3.11
N VAL A 229 24.76 8.11 -3.29
CA VAL A 229 24.30 6.89 -2.60
C VAL A 229 24.50 7.02 -1.08
N THR A 230 25.63 7.57 -0.64
CA THR A 230 25.93 7.78 0.78
C THR A 230 24.95 8.77 1.42
N GLU A 231 24.64 9.87 0.73
CA GLU A 231 23.64 10.83 1.22
C GLU A 231 22.22 10.26 1.20
N ALA A 232 21.88 9.47 0.18
CA ALA A 232 20.62 8.75 0.12
C ALA A 232 20.49 7.75 1.28
N ALA A 233 21.57 7.06 1.65
CA ALA A 233 21.60 6.13 2.78
C ALA A 233 21.30 6.83 4.11
N LYS A 234 21.88 8.01 4.36
CA LYS A 234 21.56 8.82 5.56
C LYS A 234 20.07 9.19 5.63
N LYS A 235 19.48 9.63 4.51
CA LYS A 235 18.04 9.94 4.43
C LYS A 235 17.18 8.70 4.66
N THR A 236 17.55 7.56 4.08
CA THR A 236 16.84 6.30 4.28
C THR A 236 16.93 5.82 5.72
N LYS A 237 18.06 6.01 6.40
CA LYS A 237 18.17 5.76 7.86
C LYS A 237 17.20 6.61 8.67
N ALA A 238 17.08 7.90 8.37
CA ALA A 238 16.10 8.76 9.04
C ALA A 238 14.65 8.26 8.81
N GLN A 239 14.33 7.81 7.59
CA GLN A 239 13.03 7.23 7.27
C GLN A 239 12.77 5.92 8.03
N ILE A 240 13.77 5.03 8.11
CA ILE A 240 13.71 3.80 8.90
C ILE A 240 13.49 4.12 10.37
N ALA A 241 14.22 5.09 10.92
CA ALA A 241 14.10 5.51 12.30
C ALA A 241 12.70 6.04 12.63
N PHE A 242 12.11 6.83 11.72
CA PHE A 242 10.73 7.31 11.84
C PHE A 242 9.74 6.14 11.93
N TYR A 243 9.84 5.16 11.03
CA TYR A 243 8.97 3.98 11.08
C TYR A 243 9.21 3.15 12.34
N ALA A 244 10.46 2.84 12.67
CA ALA A 244 10.83 2.08 13.85
C ALA A 244 10.38 2.75 15.18
N SER A 245 10.15 4.07 15.19
CA SER A 245 9.57 4.78 16.33
C SER A 245 8.08 4.51 16.57
N THR A 246 7.38 3.90 15.60
CA THR A 246 5.94 3.62 15.66
C THR A 246 5.69 2.26 16.33
N PRO A 247 4.94 2.18 17.45
CA PRO A 247 4.74 0.93 18.18
C PRO A 247 4.17 -0.23 17.35
N ALA A 248 3.36 0.07 16.33
CA ALA A 248 2.74 -0.94 15.46
C ALA A 248 3.78 -1.74 14.65
N TYR A 249 4.98 -1.19 14.44
CA TYR A 249 6.04 -1.79 13.63
C TYR A 249 7.10 -2.52 14.44
N ARG A 250 6.97 -2.53 15.77
CA ARG A 250 7.91 -3.16 16.70
C ARG A 250 8.18 -4.63 16.36
N ARG A 251 7.21 -5.35 15.80
CA ARG A 251 7.37 -6.76 15.45
C ARG A 251 8.48 -7.01 14.43
N VAL A 252 8.70 -6.08 13.50
CA VAL A 252 9.81 -6.17 12.55
C VAL A 252 11.14 -6.06 13.28
N LEU A 253 11.24 -5.16 14.27
CA LEU A 253 12.45 -5.00 15.10
C LEU A 253 12.73 -6.24 15.97
N GLU A 254 11.70 -6.76 16.64
CA GLU A 254 11.80 -7.94 17.51
C GLU A 254 12.28 -9.18 16.75
N LEU A 255 11.85 -9.34 15.49
CA LEU A 255 12.27 -10.46 14.64
C LEU A 255 13.80 -10.51 14.48
N HIS A 256 14.42 -9.33 14.41
CA HIS A 256 15.86 -9.17 14.26
C HIS A 256 16.60 -8.95 15.60
N GLY A 257 15.89 -8.98 16.73
CA GLY A 257 16.47 -8.73 18.04
C GLY A 257 16.92 -7.27 18.25
N TRP A 258 16.37 -6.32 17.49
CA TRP A 258 16.72 -4.90 17.61
C TRP A 258 15.89 -4.21 18.70
N ASP A 259 16.55 -3.60 19.69
CA ASP A 259 15.90 -2.91 20.82
C ASP A 259 15.91 -1.38 20.71
N VAL A 260 16.03 -0.84 19.48
CA VAL A 260 16.07 0.62 19.24
C VAL A 260 14.69 1.29 19.31
N GLY A 261 13.61 0.50 19.19
CA GLY A 261 12.24 1.01 19.09
C GLY A 261 11.81 1.92 20.26
N PRO A 262 12.00 1.53 21.53
CA PRO A 262 11.64 2.35 22.69
C PRO A 262 12.33 3.73 22.69
N GLU A 263 13.63 3.78 22.39
CA GLU A 263 14.38 5.03 22.35
C GLU A 263 13.95 5.90 21.16
N LEU A 264 13.77 5.31 19.97
CA LEU A 264 13.26 6.02 18.80
C LEU A 264 11.87 6.62 19.05
N SER A 265 10.97 5.88 19.72
CA SER A 265 9.67 6.42 20.15
C SER A 265 9.81 7.60 21.12
N ALA A 266 10.81 7.57 22.00
CA ALA A 266 11.07 8.65 22.95
C ALA A 266 11.66 9.89 22.26
N MET A 267 12.62 9.71 21.35
CA MET A 267 13.20 10.78 20.53
C MET A 267 12.13 11.48 19.67
N SER A 268 11.24 10.71 19.05
CA SER A 268 10.10 11.21 18.26
C SER A 268 9.19 12.14 19.10
N ARG A 269 8.82 11.72 20.32
CA ARG A 269 8.04 12.57 21.25
C ARG A 269 8.78 13.83 21.69
N ARG A 270 10.12 13.80 21.74
CA ARG A 270 10.97 14.96 22.06
C ARG A 270 11.27 15.82 20.84
N GLY A 271 10.79 15.46 19.65
CA GLY A 271 11.02 16.20 18.40
C GLY A 271 12.46 16.10 17.87
N GLN A 272 13.23 15.08 18.27
CA GLN A 272 14.65 14.92 17.91
C GLN A 272 14.87 14.30 16.53
N TRP A 273 14.07 14.71 15.53
CA TRP A 273 13.96 14.06 14.22
C TRP A 273 15.31 13.94 13.48
N ASP A 274 16.15 14.97 13.57
CA ASP A 274 17.40 15.05 12.82
C ASP A 274 18.47 14.03 13.27
N THR A 275 18.35 13.50 14.48
CA THR A 275 19.34 12.58 15.09
C THR A 275 18.84 11.15 15.22
N MET A 276 17.55 10.91 14.96
CA MET A 276 16.98 9.57 15.07
C MET A 276 17.63 8.55 14.12
N GLY A 277 18.09 9.01 12.96
CA GLY A 277 18.79 8.18 11.97
C GLY A 277 20.09 7.57 12.50
N ASP A 278 20.72 8.18 13.51
CA ASP A 278 22.01 7.72 14.06
C ASP A 278 21.88 6.39 14.82
N LEU A 279 20.66 6.04 15.28
CA LEU A 279 20.38 4.74 15.90
C LEU A 279 20.16 3.61 14.89
N VAL A 280 20.14 3.93 13.59
CA VAL A 280 20.01 2.94 12.52
C VAL A 280 21.40 2.55 12.01
N SER A 281 21.84 1.35 12.40
CA SER A 281 23.10 0.77 11.93
C SER A 281 23.08 0.50 10.42
N ASP A 282 24.26 0.36 9.80
CA ASP A 282 24.37 -0.03 8.40
C ASP A 282 23.76 -1.43 8.15
N ALA A 283 23.96 -2.36 9.09
CA ALA A 283 23.32 -3.68 9.01
C ALA A 283 21.78 -3.61 9.01
N MET A 284 21.20 -2.71 9.82
CA MET A 284 19.74 -2.49 9.82
C MET A 284 19.29 -1.82 8.52
N LEU A 285 20.06 -0.85 8.01
CA LEU A 285 19.79 -0.23 6.71
C LEU A 285 19.78 -1.28 5.59
N ASP A 286 20.80 -2.12 5.52
CA ASP A 286 20.94 -3.16 4.49
C ASP A 286 19.84 -4.22 4.60
N GLU A 287 19.34 -4.50 5.80
CA GLU A 287 18.28 -5.49 6.03
C GLU A 287 16.88 -4.95 5.67
N VAL A 288 16.66 -3.64 5.76
CA VAL A 288 15.35 -3.01 5.47
C VAL A 288 15.27 -2.39 4.08
N ALA A 289 16.39 -1.86 3.56
CA ALA A 289 16.44 -1.12 2.31
C ALA A 289 17.40 -1.77 1.30
N VAL A 290 17.21 -1.46 0.02
CA VAL A 290 18.19 -1.78 -1.04
C VAL A 290 19.08 -0.56 -1.27
N VAL A 291 20.37 -0.72 -0.99
CA VAL A 291 21.40 0.30 -1.23
C VAL A 291 22.17 -0.06 -2.50
N ALA A 292 22.04 0.75 -3.54
CA ALA A 292 22.70 0.51 -4.83
C ALA A 292 22.71 1.76 -5.71
N PRO A 293 23.74 1.97 -6.55
CA PRO A 293 23.69 2.99 -7.58
C PRO A 293 22.58 2.66 -8.61
N VAL A 294 22.05 3.69 -9.29
CA VAL A 294 20.91 3.55 -10.20
C VAL A 294 21.06 2.40 -11.23
N PRO A 295 22.21 2.21 -11.89
CA PRO A 295 22.36 1.15 -12.89
C PRO A 295 22.22 -0.27 -12.33
N GLU A 296 22.50 -0.47 -11.04
CA GLU A 296 22.47 -1.78 -10.38
C GLU A 296 21.16 -2.02 -9.62
N LEU A 297 20.42 -0.95 -9.32
CA LEU A 297 19.27 -0.99 -8.41
C LEU A 297 18.21 -2.01 -8.84
N GLY A 298 17.87 -2.07 -10.13
CA GLY A 298 16.86 -3.00 -10.63
C GLY A 298 17.25 -4.47 -10.43
N CYS A 299 18.51 -4.82 -10.71
CA CYS A 299 19.02 -6.18 -10.50
C CYS A 299 19.00 -6.56 -9.02
N ARG A 300 19.43 -5.65 -8.13
CA ARG A 300 19.43 -5.88 -6.67
C ARG A 300 18.02 -6.06 -6.11
N LEU A 301 17.04 -5.32 -6.63
CA LEU A 301 15.63 -5.49 -6.27
C LEU A 301 15.11 -6.85 -6.73
N ARG A 302 15.41 -7.28 -7.97
CA ARG A 302 15.03 -8.59 -8.48
C ARG A 302 15.65 -9.73 -7.68
N GLU A 303 16.94 -9.65 -7.37
CA GLU A 303 17.65 -10.66 -6.57
C GLU A 303 17.02 -10.83 -5.19
N ARG A 304 16.67 -9.71 -4.55
CA ARG A 304 16.13 -9.71 -3.19
C ARG A 304 14.66 -10.15 -3.11
N TYR A 305 13.83 -9.72 -4.05
CA TYR A 305 12.37 -9.89 -3.97
C TYR A 305 11.77 -10.80 -5.04
N GLY A 306 12.57 -11.29 -6.00
CA GLY A 306 12.14 -12.26 -7.00
C GLY A 306 11.53 -13.50 -6.34
N GLY A 307 10.35 -13.90 -6.81
CA GLY A 307 9.59 -15.04 -6.26
C GLY A 307 8.88 -14.76 -4.93
N ARG A 308 9.00 -13.56 -4.35
CA ARG A 308 8.33 -13.16 -3.09
C ARG A 308 7.21 -12.15 -3.30
N LEU A 309 7.37 -11.28 -4.30
CA LEU A 309 6.40 -10.23 -4.61
C LEU A 309 5.84 -10.44 -6.03
N ASP A 310 4.52 -10.32 -6.14
CA ASP A 310 3.83 -10.25 -7.43
C ASP A 310 4.00 -8.86 -8.03
N ARG A 311 4.02 -7.83 -7.18
CA ARG A 311 4.22 -6.43 -7.57
C ARG A 311 5.24 -5.72 -6.67
N ILE A 312 6.05 -4.84 -7.23
CA ILE A 312 7.06 -4.08 -6.50
C ILE A 312 6.96 -2.59 -6.80
N GLY A 313 6.92 -1.79 -5.73
CA GLY A 313 7.16 -0.36 -5.78
C GLY A 313 8.58 -0.03 -5.35
N VAL A 314 9.11 1.06 -5.88
CA VAL A 314 10.39 1.61 -5.43
C VAL A 314 10.11 2.90 -4.67
N TYR A 315 10.59 2.98 -3.43
CA TYR A 315 10.47 4.16 -2.57
C TYR A 315 11.85 4.80 -2.37
N PRO A 316 12.28 5.65 -3.31
CA PRO A 316 13.60 6.26 -3.24
C PRO A 316 13.60 7.47 -2.30
N SER A 317 14.73 7.69 -1.62
CA SER A 317 14.98 8.92 -0.86
C SER A 317 15.38 10.12 -1.72
N VAL A 318 15.43 9.93 -3.04
CA VAL A 318 15.76 10.93 -4.07
C VAL A 318 14.86 10.77 -5.30
N SER A 319 14.61 11.85 -6.03
CA SER A 319 13.85 11.78 -7.29
C SER A 319 14.68 11.12 -8.40
N LEU A 320 14.06 10.19 -9.11
CA LEU A 320 14.60 9.56 -10.32
C LEU A 320 13.95 10.16 -11.57
N ARG A 321 14.76 10.30 -12.62
CA ARG A 321 14.32 10.74 -13.95
C ARG A 321 13.78 9.56 -14.75
N ASP A 322 12.96 9.83 -15.77
CA ASP A 322 12.35 8.80 -16.63
C ASP A 322 13.37 7.82 -17.23
N ALA A 323 14.55 8.30 -17.65
CA ALA A 323 15.62 7.43 -18.15
C ALA A 323 16.16 6.47 -17.08
N GLU A 324 16.23 6.91 -15.83
CA GLU A 324 16.69 6.11 -14.69
C GLU A 324 15.63 5.10 -14.29
N TRP A 325 14.35 5.49 -14.30
CA TRP A 325 13.26 4.56 -14.11
C TRP A 325 13.24 3.45 -15.15
N ARG A 326 13.49 3.76 -16.42
CA ARG A 326 13.60 2.73 -17.48
C ARG A 326 14.72 1.73 -17.19
N LEU A 327 15.88 2.19 -16.69
CA LEU A 327 16.98 1.30 -16.28
C LEU A 327 16.56 0.42 -15.10
N VAL A 328 15.92 0.98 -14.08
CA VAL A 328 15.46 0.23 -12.90
C VAL A 328 14.42 -0.82 -13.30
N ILE A 329 13.42 -0.46 -14.10
CA ILE A 329 12.40 -1.39 -14.60
C ILE A 329 13.03 -2.52 -15.42
N ALA A 330 13.97 -2.19 -16.31
CA ALA A 330 14.70 -3.20 -17.09
C ALA A 330 15.45 -4.16 -16.17
N GLY A 331 16.20 -3.66 -15.18
CA GLY A 331 16.91 -4.51 -14.23
C GLY A 331 15.98 -5.40 -13.38
N ILE A 332 14.77 -4.92 -13.04
CA ILE A 332 13.77 -5.72 -12.32
C ILE A 332 13.19 -6.83 -13.20
N ARG A 333 12.98 -6.55 -14.49
CA ARG A 333 12.39 -7.51 -15.44
C ARG A 333 13.40 -8.53 -15.97
N GLY A 334 14.68 -8.16 -16.01
CA GLY A 334 15.75 -8.98 -16.60
C GLY A 334 15.89 -8.83 -18.09
#